data_AF-A0A534IJZ6-F1
#
_entry.id   AF-A0A534IJZ6-F1
#
_cell.length_a   1.000
_cell.length_b   1.000
_cell.length_c   1.000
_cell.angle_alpha   90.00
_cell.angle_beta   90.00
_cell.angle_gamma   90.00
#
_symmetry.space_group_name_H-M   'P 1'
#
loop_
_entity.id
_entity.type
_entity.pdbx_description
1 polymer ?
#
loop_
_entity_poly.entity_id
_entity_poly.type
_entity_poly.pdbx_seq_one_letter_code
_entity_poly.pdbx_strand_id
1 'polypeptide(L)' 'MPSSAELDALRLSLEVALRSVAFSLPFAVLIAWLLTRARFPGRMLFDAFVHLPLVLPPVAVGYVLLILFGVRGPIGGW' A
#
# COMPACT_ATOMS: atom_id res chain seq x y z
N MET A 1 3.94 -33.08 -5.16
CA MET A 1 2.88 -32.30 -5.82
C MET A 1 2.36 -31.33 -4.79
N PRO A 2 2.27 -30.02 -5.09
CA PRO A 2 1.72 -29.07 -4.14
C PRO A 2 0.30 -29.51 -3.72
N SER A 3 -0.01 -29.33 -2.45
CA SER A 3 -1.35 -29.63 -1.94
C SER A 3 -2.38 -28.69 -2.57
N SER A 4 -3.66 -29.07 -2.59
CA SER A 4 -4.74 -28.19 -3.07
C SER A 4 -4.76 -26.85 -2.34
N ALA A 5 -4.49 -26.85 -1.03
CA ALA A 5 -4.39 -25.64 -0.22
C ALA A 5 -3.23 -24.72 -0.64
N GLU A 6 -2.09 -25.26 -1.04
CA GLU A 6 -0.95 -24.47 -1.54
C GLU A 6 -1.28 -23.83 -2.90
N LEU A 7 -1.97 -24.55 -3.78
CA LEU A 7 -2.43 -24.01 -5.07
C LEU A 7 -3.46 -22.89 -4.88
N ASP A 8 -4.38 -23.05 -3.94
CA ASP A 8 -5.38 -22.03 -3.62
C ASP A 8 -4.72 -20.78 -3.01
N ALA A 9 -3.76 -20.95 -2.10
CA ALA A 9 -3.01 -19.84 -1.52
C ALA A 9 -2.21 -19.06 -2.58
N LEU A 10 -1.58 -19.76 -3.53
CA LEU A 10 -0.86 -19.13 -4.65
C LEU A 10 -1.81 -18.34 -5.55
N ARG A 11 -2.97 -18.93 -5.90
CA ARG A 11 -3.99 -18.27 -6.72
C ARG A 11 -4.51 -17.01 -6.03
N LEU A 12 -4.85 -17.09 -4.74
CA LEU A 12 -5.34 -15.96 -3.97
C LEU A 12 -4.29 -14.85 -3.87
N SER A 13 -3.03 -15.21 -3.60
CA SER A 13 -1.92 -14.24 -3.53
C SER A 13 -1.72 -13.51 -4.85
N LEU A 14 -1.78 -14.23 -5.98
CA LEU A 14 -1.69 -13.64 -7.31
C LEU A 14 -2.87 -12.71 -7.61
N GLU A 15 -4.09 -13.12 -7.29
CA GLU A 15 -5.29 -12.31 -7.49
C GLU A 15 -5.24 -11.01 -6.68
N VAL A 16 -4.86 -11.10 -5.40
CA VAL A 16 -4.70 -9.94 -4.52
C VAL A 16 -3.59 -9.02 -5.02
N ALA A 17 -2.44 -9.57 -5.42
CA ALA A 17 -1.33 -8.78 -5.94
C ALA A 17 -1.71 -8.04 -7.24
N LEU A 18 -2.33 -8.75 -8.19
CA LEU A 18 -2.77 -8.16 -9.47
C LEU A 18 -3.77 -7.03 -9.26
N ARG A 19 -4.80 -7.26 -8.42
CA ARG A 19 -5.78 -6.21 -8.09
C ARG A 19 -5.12 -5.04 -7.41
N SER A 20 -4.29 -5.29 -6.39
CA SER A 20 -3.61 -4.23 -5.65
C SER A 20 -2.78 -3.34 -6.56
N VAL A 21 -1.98 -3.94 -7.45
CA VAL A 21 -1.17 -3.20 -8.44
C VAL A 21 -2.07 -2.45 -9.41
N ALA A 22 -3.09 -3.09 -9.99
CA ALA A 22 -3.97 -2.44 -10.95
C ALA A 22 -4.64 -1.19 -10.36
N PHE A 23 -5.08 -1.26 -9.10
CA PHE A 23 -5.67 -0.12 -8.41
C PHE A 23 -4.63 0.94 -8.01
N SER A 24 -3.45 0.55 -7.53
CA SER A 24 -2.45 1.50 -7.02
C SER A 24 -1.66 2.19 -8.12
N LEU A 25 -1.45 1.54 -9.28
CA LEU A 25 -0.62 2.01 -10.38
C LEU A 25 -1.00 3.40 -10.91
N PRO A 26 -2.28 3.73 -11.23
CA PRO A 26 -2.62 5.07 -11.71
C PRO A 26 -2.28 6.17 -10.70
N PHE A 27 -2.51 5.93 -9.40
CA PHE A 27 -2.16 6.88 -8.34
C PHE A 27 -0.65 7.00 -8.17
N ALA A 28 0.08 5.89 -8.20
CA ALA A 28 1.53 5.89 -8.11
C ALA A 28 2.17 6.69 -9.26
N VAL A 29 1.70 6.49 -10.49
CA VAL A 29 2.17 7.23 -11.67
C VAL A 29 1.83 8.72 -11.55
N LEU A 30 0.62 9.07 -11.12
CA LEU A 30 0.22 10.46 -10.93
C LEU A 30 1.09 11.16 -9.87
N ILE A 31 1.33 10.51 -8.73
CA ILE A 31 2.18 11.02 -7.65
C ILE A 31 3.62 11.20 -8.13
N ALA A 32 4.18 10.20 -8.82
CA ALA A 32 5.53 10.28 -9.37
C ALA A 32 5.66 11.40 -10.41
N TRP A 33 4.67 11.55 -11.29
CA TRP A 33 4.62 12.64 -12.26
C TRP A 33 4.55 14.01 -11.56
N LEU A 34 3.70 14.15 -10.54
CA LEU A 34 3.56 15.38 -9.77
C LEU A 34 4.86 15.74 -9.05
N LEU A 35 5.48 14.77 -8.36
CA LEU A 35 6.73 14.97 -7.64
C LEU A 35 7.89 15.33 -8.55
N THR A 36 7.92 14.86 -9.80
CA THR A 36 9.00 15.15 -10.75
C THR A 36 8.78 16.44 -11.53
N ARG A 37 7.53 16.77 -11.90
CA ARG A 37 7.21 17.90 -12.79
C ARG A 37 6.75 19.16 -12.07
N ALA A 38 6.05 19.04 -10.94
CA ALA A 38 5.46 20.19 -10.26
C ALA A 38 6.40 20.82 -9.24
N ARG A 39 6.35 22.15 -9.14
CA ARG A 39 7.03 22.93 -8.10
C ARG A 39 5.96 23.60 -7.23
N PHE A 40 5.61 22.94 -6.12
CA PHE A 40 4.62 23.45 -5.16
C PHE A 40 5.25 23.60 -3.76
N PRO A 41 4.78 24.56 -2.94
CA PRO A 41 5.23 24.70 -1.57
C PRO A 41 4.79 23.46 -0.77
N GLY A 42 5.75 22.78 -0.10
CA GLY A 42 5.50 21.53 0.63
C GLY A 42 5.90 20.25 -0.09
N ARG A 43 6.46 20.33 -1.31
CA ARG A 43 6.96 19.18 -2.07
C ARG A 43 7.90 18.27 -1.26
N MET A 44 8.79 18.84 -0.45
CA MET A 44 9.72 18.06 0.38
C MET A 44 9.00 17.21 1.43
N LEU A 45 7.97 17.75 2.07
CA LEU A 45 7.19 17.01 3.07
C LEU A 45 6.37 15.89 2.40
N PHE A 46 5.76 16.18 1.25
CA PHE A 46 5.02 15.19 0.49
C PHE A 46 5.93 14.06 -0.02
N ASP A 47 7.11 14.40 -0.53
CA ASP A 47 8.13 13.43 -0.95
C ASP A 47 8.56 12.53 0.22
N ALA A 48 8.84 13.11 1.39
CA ALA A 48 9.16 12.34 2.59
C ALA A 48 8.02 11.41 3.01
N PHE A 49 6.76 11.86 2.94
CA PHE A 49 5.59 11.04 3.26
C PHE A 49 5.44 9.84 2.33
N VAL A 50 5.67 10.01 1.03
CA VAL A 50 5.61 8.91 0.05
C VAL A 50 6.71 7.88 0.29
N HIS A 51 7.90 8.30 0.72
CA HIS A 51 9.03 7.41 1.01
C HIS A 51 9.01 6.81 2.42
N LEU A 52 8.23 7.38 3.34
CA LEU A 52 8.16 6.98 4.74
C LEU A 52 7.91 5.49 4.95
N PRO A 53 6.98 4.81 4.23
CA PRO A 53 6.76 3.38 4.38
C PRO A 53 7.99 2.51 4.05
N LEU A 54 8.88 2.98 3.16
CA LEU A 54 10.12 2.27 2.82
C LEU A 54 11.18 2.39 3.92
N VAL A 55 11.19 3.51 4.64
CA VAL A 55 12.16 3.77 5.72
C VAL A 55 11.68 3.16 7.04
N LEU A 56 10.36 3.04 7.23
CA LEU A 56 9.79 2.43 8.42
C LEU A 56 9.97 0.90 8.44
N PRO A 57 10.10 0.30 9.64
CA PRO A 57 10.03 -1.15 9.79
C PRO A 57 8.69 -1.70 9.27
N PRO A 58 8.66 -2.86 8.58
CA PRO A 58 7.40 -3.45 8.09
C PRO A 58 6.35 -3.67 9.18
N VAL A 59 6.81 -3.96 10.40
CA VAL A 59 5.94 -4.13 11.59
C VAL A 59 5.22 -2.84 11.94
N ALA A 60 5.87 -1.68 11.82
CA ALA A 60 5.24 -0.38 12.09
C ALA A 60 4.15 -0.08 11.04
N VAL A 61 4.43 -0.39 9.77
CA VAL A 61 3.43 -0.28 8.69
C VAL A 61 2.23 -1.18 8.97
N GLY A 62 2.48 -2.44 9.34
CA GLY A 62 1.43 -3.38 9.72
C GLY A 62 0.59 -2.90 10.91
N TYR A 63 1.22 -2.31 11.93
CA TYR A 63 0.52 -1.77 13.09
C TYR A 63 -0.38 -0.58 12.74
N VAL A 64 0.08 0.33 11.87
CA VAL A 64 -0.75 1.43 11.35
C VAL A 64 -1.96 0.90 10.58
N LEU A 65 -1.75 -0.10 9.71
CA LEU A 65 -2.86 -0.76 9.00
C LEU A 65 -3.84 -1.42 9.96
N LEU A 66 -3.36 -2.09 11.02
CA LEU A 66 -4.21 -2.71 12.03
C LEU A 66 -5.04 -1.67 12.80
N ILE A 67 -4.45 -0.52 13.15
CA ILE A 67 -5.21 0.56 13.81
C ILE A 67 -6.30 1.11 12.89
N LEU A 68 -6.01 1.28 11.60
CA LEU A 68 -6.95 1.86 10.63
C LEU A 68 -8.07 0.89 10.24
N PHE A 69 -7.71 -0.35 9.90
CA PHE A 69 -8.60 -1.36 9.32
C PHE A 69 -9.06 -2.43 10.33
N GLY A 70 -8.57 -2.41 11.56
CA GLY A 70 -8.99 -3.35 12.60
C GLY A 70 -10.47 -3.22 12.96
N VAL A 71 -11.00 -4.20 13.68
CA VAL A 71 -12.43 -4.29 14.08
C VAL A 71 -12.90 -3.09 14.91
N ARG A 72 -11.98 -2.42 15.61
CA ARG A 72 -12.27 -1.18 16.37
C ARG A 72 -11.65 0.06 15.70
N GLY A 73 -11.16 -0.09 14.48
CA GLY A 73 -10.51 0.96 13.72
C GLY A 73 -11.52 1.88 13.02
N PRO A 74 -11.11 3.09 12.64
CA PRO A 74 -12.00 4.07 12.00
C PRO A 74 -12.56 3.61 10.65
N ILE A 75 -11.91 2.68 9.95
CA ILE A 75 -12.40 2.12 8.68
C ILE A 75 -13.14 0.79 8.92
N GLY A 76 -12.63 -0.07 9.82
CA GLY A 76 -13.16 -1.41 10.05
C GLY A 76 -14.24 -1.53 11.13
N GLY A 77 -14.49 -0.47 11.91
CA GLY A 77 -15.37 -0.48 13.08
C GLY A 77 -16.80 0.02 12.83
N TRP A 78 -17.27 0.01 11.59
CA TRP A 78 -18.66 0.31 11.22
C TRP A 78 -19.46 -0.96 10.99
#